data_AF-A0A091UXX9-F1
#
_entry.id   AF-A0A091UXX9-F1
#
_cell.length_a   1.000
_cell.length_b   1.000
_cell.length_c   1.000
_cell.angle_alpha   90.00
_cell.angle_beta   90.00
_cell.angle_gamma   90.00
#
_symmetry.space_group_name_H-M   'P 1'
#
loop_
_entity.id
_entity.type
_entity.pdbx_description
1 polymer ?
#
loop_
_entity_poly.entity_id
_entity_poly.type
_entity_poly.pdbx_seq_one_letter_code
_entity_poly.pdbx_strand_id
1 'polypeptide(L)'
;MLFEVGGYLDAVAGACENIGCIILYSNYSPCNEAHHFCISKIYNFLLKYPEIALCIYFSQLYHTEDGFPSAAWNREALRSLSSLWPRVTLQRLPGGTWRYLLCNFVYGIPGSALYHPTSLPRTLAGRQN
;
A
#
# COMPACT_ATOMS: atom_id res chain seq x y z
N MET A 1 -10.87 -4.20 -10.23
CA MET A 1 -9.91 -5.15 -9.65
C MET A 1 -8.52 -4.70 -10.06
N LEU A 2 -7.58 -4.53 -9.10
CA LEU A 2 -6.33 -3.78 -9.30
C LEU A 2 -5.19 -4.66 -9.83
N PHE A 3 -4.89 -5.76 -9.15
CA PHE A 3 -3.75 -6.65 -9.42
C PHE A 3 -4.14 -7.98 -10.07
N GLU A 4 -5.43 -8.26 -10.21
CA GLU A 4 -5.90 -9.48 -10.85
C GLU A 4 -5.57 -9.53 -12.35
N VAL A 5 -5.54 -10.72 -12.93
CA VAL A 5 -5.43 -10.91 -14.38
C VAL A 5 -6.60 -10.22 -15.08
N GLY A 6 -6.32 -9.41 -16.10
CA GLY A 6 -7.32 -8.53 -16.74
C GLY A 6 -7.77 -7.35 -15.87
N GLY A 7 -7.18 -7.17 -14.68
CA GLY A 7 -7.37 -6.01 -13.83
C GLY A 7 -6.69 -4.75 -14.37
N TYR A 8 -6.82 -3.66 -13.64
CA TYR A 8 -6.34 -2.34 -14.11
C TYR A 8 -4.83 -2.32 -14.38
N LEU A 9 -4.01 -2.78 -13.42
CA LEU A 9 -2.55 -2.76 -13.61
C LEU A 9 -2.09 -3.76 -14.66
N ASP A 10 -2.79 -4.88 -14.81
CA ASP A 10 -2.52 -5.88 -15.85
C ASP A 10 -2.76 -5.30 -17.26
N ALA A 11 -3.89 -4.61 -17.44
CA ALA A 11 -4.22 -3.95 -18.70
C ALA A 11 -3.23 -2.81 -19.02
N VAL A 12 -2.88 -2.00 -18.02
CA VAL A 12 -1.92 -0.90 -18.17
C VAL A 12 -0.52 -1.41 -18.51
N ALA A 13 -0.03 -2.43 -17.82
CA ALA A 13 1.26 -3.05 -18.11
C ALA A 13 1.29 -3.75 -19.47
N GLY A 14 0.16 -4.30 -19.93
CA GLY A 14 0.04 -4.87 -21.28
C GLY A 14 0.00 -3.81 -22.39
N ALA A 15 -0.51 -2.61 -22.11
CA ALA A 15 -0.64 -1.53 -23.09
C ALA A 15 0.57 -0.58 -23.14
N CYS A 16 1.34 -0.50 -22.06
CA CYS A 16 2.47 0.40 -21.93
C CYS A 16 3.78 -0.37 -21.81
N GLU A 17 4.57 -0.39 -22.89
CA GLU A 17 5.79 -1.22 -22.99
C GLU A 17 6.93 -0.82 -22.03
N ASN A 18 6.88 0.35 -21.40
CA ASN A 18 8.02 0.95 -20.68
C ASN A 18 7.68 1.39 -19.24
N ILE A 19 6.81 0.68 -18.54
CA ILE A 19 6.56 0.96 -17.13
C ILE A 19 7.73 0.43 -16.30
N GLY A 20 8.59 1.31 -15.80
CA GLY A 20 9.69 0.92 -14.90
C GLY A 20 9.28 0.84 -13.42
N CYS A 21 8.28 1.61 -13.00
CA CYS A 21 7.89 1.72 -11.60
C CYS A 21 6.42 2.09 -11.43
N ILE A 22 5.76 1.46 -10.47
CA ILE A 22 4.41 1.78 -10.01
C ILE A 22 4.47 2.22 -8.55
N ILE A 23 3.91 3.38 -8.25
CA ILE A 23 3.79 3.90 -6.88
C ILE A 23 2.31 3.88 -6.48
N LEU A 24 2.01 3.17 -5.40
CA LEU A 24 0.68 3.08 -4.82
C LEU A 24 0.65 3.76 -3.45
N TYR A 25 -0.39 4.55 -3.23
CA TYR A 25 -0.72 5.15 -1.95
C TYR A 25 -2.03 4.56 -1.46
N SER A 26 -2.03 3.95 -0.27
CA SER A 26 -3.20 3.30 0.31
C SER A 26 -3.39 3.71 1.78
N ASN A 27 -4.62 3.54 2.30
CA ASN A 27 -4.84 3.72 3.73
C ASN A 27 -4.23 2.54 4.52
N TYR A 28 -4.35 1.32 3.99
CA TYR A 28 -3.96 0.09 4.68
C TYR A 28 -2.87 -0.67 3.92
N SER A 29 -2.02 -1.39 4.65
CA SER A 29 -1.07 -2.36 4.08
C SER A 29 -1.83 -3.51 3.39
N PRO A 30 -1.24 -4.15 2.35
CA PRO A 30 -1.88 -5.30 1.71
C PRO A 30 -2.03 -6.46 2.70
N CYS A 31 -3.14 -7.18 2.64
CA CYS A 31 -3.42 -8.31 3.53
C CYS A 31 -3.16 -9.67 2.86
N ASN A 32 -3.01 -10.70 3.69
CA ASN A 32 -2.91 -12.10 3.29
C ASN A 32 -4.14 -12.92 3.75
N GLU A 33 -5.29 -12.26 3.90
CA GLU A 33 -6.53 -12.90 4.32
C GLU A 33 -7.20 -13.68 3.18
N ALA A 34 -7.79 -14.83 3.50
CA ALA A 34 -8.34 -15.80 2.56
C ALA A 34 -9.55 -15.31 1.73
N HIS A 35 -10.07 -14.12 1.99
CA HIS A 35 -11.13 -13.54 1.16
C HIS A 35 -10.62 -12.46 0.21
N HIS A 36 -9.47 -11.85 0.51
CA HIS A 36 -8.93 -10.72 -0.27
C HIS A 36 -7.75 -11.13 -1.15
N PHE A 37 -6.86 -11.99 -0.65
CA PHE A 37 -5.64 -12.46 -1.33
C PHE A 37 -4.78 -11.35 -1.93
N CYS A 38 -4.71 -10.17 -1.29
CA CYS A 38 -4.01 -9.00 -1.84
C CYS A 38 -2.54 -9.32 -2.13
N ILE A 39 -1.84 -9.94 -1.18
CA ILE A 39 -0.42 -10.27 -1.35
C ILE A 39 -0.21 -11.32 -2.45
N SER A 40 -1.04 -12.36 -2.53
CA SER A 40 -0.95 -13.36 -3.61
C SER A 40 -1.17 -12.73 -4.99
N LYS A 41 -2.12 -11.80 -5.12
CA LYS A 41 -2.35 -11.06 -6.37
C LYS A 41 -1.17 -10.18 -6.75
N ILE A 42 -0.56 -9.49 -5.76
CA ILE A 42 0.67 -8.72 -5.97
C ILE A 42 1.80 -9.63 -6.46
N TYR A 43 2.01 -10.79 -5.84
CA TYR A 43 3.03 -11.75 -6.29
C TYR A 43 2.79 -12.20 -7.73
N ASN A 44 1.56 -12.57 -8.09
CA ASN A 44 1.24 -12.99 -9.45
C ASN A 44 1.52 -11.88 -10.47
N PHE A 45 1.16 -10.64 -10.14
CA PHE A 45 1.48 -9.48 -10.97
C PHE A 45 3.00 -9.29 -11.14
N LEU A 46 3.77 -9.37 -10.04
CA LEU A 46 5.23 -9.25 -10.09
C LEU A 46 5.90 -10.42 -10.81
N LEU A 47 5.33 -11.63 -10.80
CA LEU A 47 5.85 -12.74 -11.58
C LEU A 47 5.61 -12.53 -13.08
N LYS A 48 4.48 -11.92 -13.45
CA LYS A 48 4.13 -11.64 -14.84
C LYS A 48 4.96 -10.51 -15.45
N TYR A 49 5.28 -9.47 -14.67
CA TYR A 49 5.97 -8.26 -15.13
C TYR A 49 7.30 -8.03 -14.38
N PRO A 50 8.34 -8.86 -14.63
CA PRO A 50 9.60 -8.87 -13.85
C PRO A 50 10.35 -7.53 -13.85
N GLU A 51 10.18 -6.72 -14.89
CA GLU A 51 10.80 -5.40 -15.08
C GLU A 51 10.16 -4.28 -14.25
N ILE A 52 8.92 -4.47 -13.77
CA ILE A 52 8.20 -3.45 -13.00
C ILE A 52 8.66 -3.49 -11.53
N ALA A 53 9.12 -2.34 -11.03
CA ALA A 53 9.26 -2.08 -9.60
C ALA A 53 7.94 -1.61 -8.98
N LEU A 54 7.65 -2.02 -7.74
CA LEU A 54 6.41 -1.68 -7.04
C LEU A 54 6.70 -1.03 -5.69
N CYS A 55 6.25 0.20 -5.52
CA CYS A 55 6.35 0.94 -4.27
C CYS A 55 4.96 1.12 -3.66
N ILE A 56 4.72 0.56 -2.47
CA ILE A 56 3.46 0.68 -1.74
C ILE A 56 3.70 1.49 -0.47
N TYR A 57 3.07 2.66 -0.41
CA TYR A 57 3.05 3.53 0.75
C TYR A 57 1.69 3.49 1.42
N PHE A 58 1.65 3.14 2.71
CA PHE A 58 0.38 2.97 3.44
C PHE A 58 0.31 3.79 4.72
N SER A 59 -0.88 4.26 5.11
CA SER A 59 -1.07 4.99 6.37
C SER A 59 -0.99 4.07 7.60
N GLN A 60 -1.62 2.90 7.52
CA GLN A 60 -1.87 2.00 8.65
C GLN A 60 -1.59 0.55 8.28
N LEU A 61 -1.16 -0.25 9.26
CA LEU A 61 -1.08 -1.69 9.07
C LEU A 61 -2.48 -2.28 9.15
N TYR A 62 -2.77 -3.25 8.29
CA TYR A 62 -4.05 -3.94 8.28
C TYR A 62 -3.98 -5.24 9.07
N HIS A 63 -4.74 -5.32 10.17
CA HIS A 63 -4.91 -6.52 10.98
C HIS A 63 -3.57 -7.20 11.28
N THR A 64 -2.65 -6.46 11.89
CA THR A 64 -1.34 -6.99 12.29
C THR A 64 -1.20 -7.11 13.81
N GLU A 65 -2.12 -6.51 14.56
CA GLU A 65 -2.19 -6.58 16.01
C GLU A 65 -2.67 -7.96 16.49
N ASP A 66 -2.19 -8.45 17.63
CA ASP A 66 -2.50 -9.81 18.14
C ASP A 66 -3.99 -10.08 18.37
N GLY A 67 -4.84 -9.04 18.38
CA GLY A 67 -6.31 -9.17 18.46
C GLY A 67 -6.98 -9.69 17.18
N PHE A 68 -6.26 -9.78 16.06
CA PHE A 68 -6.81 -10.29 14.80
C PHE A 68 -6.39 -11.75 14.54
N PRO A 69 -7.32 -12.65 14.16
CA PRO A 69 -6.99 -14.05 13.85
C PRO A 69 -5.92 -14.21 12.77
N SER A 70 -5.86 -13.26 11.82
CA SER A 70 -4.92 -13.29 10.69
C SER A 70 -3.62 -12.51 10.94
N ALA A 71 -3.39 -12.01 12.15
CA ALA A 71 -2.29 -11.09 12.45
C ALA A 71 -0.90 -11.66 12.13
N ALA A 72 -0.63 -12.89 12.56
CA ALA A 72 0.63 -13.57 12.28
C ALA A 72 0.86 -13.74 10.77
N TRP A 73 -0.18 -14.14 10.04
CA TRP A 73 -0.13 -14.35 8.59
C TRP A 73 0.05 -13.04 7.81
N ASN A 74 -0.61 -11.96 8.22
CA ASN A 74 -0.43 -10.64 7.62
C ASN A 74 0.99 -10.12 7.85
N ARG A 75 1.52 -10.22 9.08
CA ARG A 75 2.90 -9.84 9.38
C ARG A 75 3.91 -10.61 8.54
N GLU A 76 3.75 -11.92 8.46
CA GLU A 76 4.69 -12.76 7.72
C GLU A 76 4.66 -12.45 6.22
N ALA A 77 3.47 -12.36 5.65
CA ALA A 77 3.32 -12.03 4.23
C ALA A 77 3.86 -10.64 3.88
N LEU A 78 3.70 -9.65 4.77
CA LEU A 78 4.31 -8.32 4.60
C LEU A 78 5.85 -8.40 4.62
N ARG A 79 6.45 -9.24 5.49
CA ARG A 79 7.90 -9.48 5.50
C ARG A 79 8.36 -10.16 4.23
N SER A 80 7.67 -11.21 3.79
CA SER A 80 7.98 -11.91 2.54
C SER A 80 7.88 -10.98 1.32
N LEU A 81 6.90 -10.07 1.31
CA LEU A 81 6.79 -9.09 0.23
C LEU A 81 7.92 -8.05 0.28
N SER A 82 8.28 -7.60 1.49
CA SER A 82 9.38 -6.65 1.71
C SER A 82 10.76 -7.22 1.37
N SER A 83 10.94 -8.55 1.47
CA SER A 83 12.21 -9.20 1.12
C SER A 83 12.53 -9.17 -0.38
N LEU A 84 11.58 -8.73 -1.22
CA LEU A 84 11.80 -8.50 -2.66
C LEU A 84 12.48 -7.16 -2.96
N TRP A 85 12.92 -6.41 -1.95
CA TRP A 85 13.75 -5.22 -2.15
C TRP A 85 15.00 -5.55 -3.02
N PRO A 86 15.41 -4.69 -3.98
CA PRO A 86 14.91 -3.34 -4.27
C PRO A 86 13.67 -3.27 -5.17
N ARG A 87 13.19 -4.41 -5.66
CA ARG A 87 12.08 -4.44 -6.62
C ARG A 87 10.75 -4.07 -5.98
N VAL A 88 10.56 -4.40 -4.70
CA VAL A 88 9.37 -4.01 -3.94
C VAL A 88 9.77 -3.13 -2.77
N THR A 89 9.10 -1.98 -2.67
CA THR A 89 9.14 -1.11 -1.49
C THR A 89 7.82 -1.19 -0.76
N LEU A 90 7.84 -1.44 0.53
CA LEU A 90 6.66 -1.44 1.37
C LEU A 90 6.93 -0.57 2.59
N GLN A 91 6.30 0.60 2.68
CA GLN A 91 6.63 1.58 3.70
C GLN A 91 5.39 2.30 4.24
N ARG A 92 5.42 2.64 5.53
CA ARG A 92 4.45 3.60 6.07
C ARG A 92 4.65 4.97 5.44
N LEU A 93 3.56 5.68 5.19
CA LEU A 93 3.58 7.02 4.62
C LEU A 93 4.50 7.95 5.43
N PRO A 94 5.53 8.55 4.81
CA PRO A 94 6.34 9.55 5.47
C PRO A 94 5.50 10.76 5.87
N GLY A 95 5.80 11.38 7.01
CA GLY A 95 4.99 12.48 7.57
C GLY A 95 4.81 13.68 6.63
N GLY A 96 5.74 13.92 5.70
CA GLY A 96 5.67 14.99 4.71
C GLY A 96 4.86 14.67 3.45
N THR A 97 4.44 13.42 3.24
CA THR A 97 3.80 12.98 1.98
C THR A 97 2.35 13.43 1.88
N TRP A 98 1.70 13.81 3.00
CA TRP A 98 0.31 14.25 3.00
C TRP A 98 0.03 15.42 2.06
N ARG A 99 0.88 16.45 2.06
CA ARG A 99 0.71 17.59 1.15
C ARG A 99 0.75 17.14 -0.31
N TYR A 100 1.68 16.25 -0.66
CA TYR A 100 1.77 15.70 -2.00
C TYR A 100 0.49 14.94 -2.38
N LEU A 101 -0.04 14.11 -1.47
CA LEU A 101 -1.27 13.35 -1.73
C LEU A 101 -2.48 14.26 -1.93
N LEU A 102 -2.64 15.24 -1.04
CA LEU A 102 -3.73 16.21 -1.10
C LEU A 102 -3.70 17.01 -2.41
N CYS A 103 -2.53 17.50 -2.83
CA CYS A 103 -2.40 18.28 -4.05
C CYS A 103 -2.63 17.47 -5.35
N ASN A 104 -2.33 16.17 -5.37
CA ASN A 104 -2.36 15.37 -6.60
C ASN A 104 -3.60 14.48 -6.72
N PHE A 105 -4.21 14.07 -5.61
CA PHE A 105 -5.29 13.07 -5.61
C PHE A 105 -6.61 13.57 -5.03
N VAL A 106 -6.66 14.78 -4.45
CA VAL A 106 -7.88 15.32 -3.84
C VAL A 106 -8.27 16.64 -4.48
N TYR A 107 -9.50 16.72 -4.95
CA TYR A 107 -10.06 17.94 -5.55
C TYR A 107 -10.65 18.87 -4.48
N GLY A 108 -10.60 20.18 -4.73
CA GLY A 108 -11.29 21.19 -3.91
C GLY A 108 -10.61 21.54 -2.58
N ILE A 109 -9.31 21.27 -2.43
CA ILE A 109 -8.57 21.59 -1.20
C ILE A 109 -8.23 23.09 -1.14
N PRO A 110 -8.69 23.82 -0.10
CA PRO A 110 -8.28 25.20 0.12
C PRO A 110 -6.77 25.25 0.42
N GLY A 111 -6.07 26.24 -0.14
CA GLY A 111 -4.62 26.38 0.08
C GLY A 111 -4.22 26.42 1.56
N SER A 112 -5.09 26.91 2.45
CA SER A 112 -4.88 26.93 3.90
C SER A 112 -4.83 25.54 4.55
N ALA A 113 -5.53 24.54 4.02
CA ALA A 113 -5.54 23.17 4.55
C ALA A 113 -4.21 22.42 4.27
N LEU A 114 -3.35 22.94 3.40
CA LEU A 114 -2.06 22.34 3.05
C LEU A 114 -0.94 22.66 4.06
N TYR A 115 -1.15 23.63 4.97
CA TYR A 115 -0.15 24.09 5.94
C TYR A 115 -0.33 23.49 7.34
N HIS A 116 -1.49 22.93 7.63
CA HIS A 116 -1.78 22.24 8.89
C HIS A 116 -2.39 20.88 8.59
N PRO A 117 -1.57 19.84 8.33
CA PRO A 117 -2.10 18.49 8.35
C PRO A 117 -2.59 18.23 9.77
N THR A 118 -3.90 18.29 9.97
CA THR A 118 -4.54 17.90 11.21
C THR A 118 -4.04 16.50 11.50
N SER A 119 -3.26 16.37 12.58
CA SER A 119 -2.78 15.08 13.08
C SER A 119 -3.97 14.14 13.11
N LEU A 120 -4.03 13.19 12.17
CA LEU A 120 -5.01 12.10 12.24
C LEU A 120 -4.89 11.51 13.65
N PRO A 121 -6.01 11.26 14.36
CA PRO A 121 -5.95 10.71 15.70
C PRO A 121 -5.10 9.45 15.66
N ARG A 122 -3.91 9.51 16.25
CA ARG A 122 -3.13 8.31 16.53
C ARG A 122 -4.04 7.53 17.45
N THR A 123 -4.63 6.44 16.95
CA THR A 123 -5.48 5.56 17.75
C THR A 123 -4.72 5.32 19.04
N LEU A 124 -5.22 5.90 20.13
CA LEU A 124 -4.66 5.72 21.46
C LEU A 124 -4.85 4.23 21.74
N ALA A 125 -3.84 3.42 21.44
CA ALA A 125 -3.64 2.16 22.11
C ALA A 125 -3.31 2.51 23.56
N GLY A 126 -4.36 2.87 24.29
CA GLY A 126 -4.34 3.05 25.72
C GLY A 126 -3.91 1.73 26.31
N ARG A 127 -2.65 1.70 26.72
CA ARG A 127 -2.15 0.98 27.89
C ARG A 127 -3.30 0.62 28.82
N GLN A 128 -3.65 -0.65 28.90
CA GLN A 128 -4.30 -1.19 30.09
C GLN A 128 -3.37 -2.24 30.69
N ASN A 129 -2.92 -1.87 31.89
CA ASN A 129 -2.20 -2.56 32.96
C ASN A 129 -1.96 -4.07 32.82
#